data_AF-A0A8T3R7U1-F1
#
_entry.id   AF-A0A8T3R7U1-F1
#
_cell.length_a   1.000
_cell.length_b   1.000
_cell.length_c   1.000
_cell.angle_alpha   90.00
_cell.angle_beta   90.00
_cell.angle_gamma   90.00
#
_symmetry.space_group_name_H-M   'P 1'
#
loop_
_entity.id
_entity.type
_entity.pdbx_description
1 polymer ?
#
loop_
_entity_poly.entity_id
_entity_poly.type
_entity_poly.pdbx_seq_one_letter_code
_entity_poly.pdbx_strand_id
1 'polypeptide(L)'
;MPTLKRLLPWSLPLLSALVVVGTLAVAIGELRPENILWIDWYAYAYGTQRMLAGHSLYIAEQLSGPYGLPAVTPQGYIYPPPSALLFLPFSIGADIGLTAWIVGNLGLLLIGLAAVLRRELGAVGPIGLSLAVLGLCLPVPIPGGLLRPLINGVLASNVNVGLAGLLALCWATGRHRTWIPYVAGIGAAFKLFPGALALWAVRRDGWRPLVMAIAVTAATCLVTLPIVGLDEWRRFFVALSNAEPTCTEGRSSVACLAQPLLGVSLAKAAGVAVGLLLLGSAMLVRAEYPAFVLLTLGMLAPLADGHQHYLLFIYVLIVIGVARLFRRYRSGSALQDPGNEEDHARSAATARAPVP
;
A
#
# COMPACT_ATOMS: atom_id res chain seq x y z
N MET A 1 41.27 11.46 -15.18
CA MET A 1 39.81 11.69 -15.04
C MET A 1 38.87 10.46 -15.20
N PRO A 2 39.29 9.18 -15.20
CA PRO A 2 38.34 8.04 -15.30
C PRO A 2 37.58 7.73 -13.98
N THR A 3 37.98 8.30 -12.86
CA THR A 3 37.37 8.05 -11.53
C THR A 3 36.03 8.75 -11.33
N LEU A 4 35.81 9.95 -11.87
CA LEU A 4 34.54 10.69 -11.71
C LEU A 4 33.37 10.02 -12.44
N LYS A 5 33.61 9.48 -13.64
CA LYS A 5 32.57 8.76 -14.42
C LYS A 5 32.10 7.47 -13.73
N ARG A 6 32.94 6.86 -12.87
CA ARG A 6 32.56 5.68 -12.07
C ARG A 6 31.72 6.01 -10.84
N LEU A 7 31.76 7.25 -10.35
CA LEU A 7 31.00 7.69 -9.17
C LEU A 7 29.61 8.24 -9.52
N LEU A 8 29.42 8.73 -10.74
CA LEU A 8 28.14 9.26 -11.22
C LEU A 8 26.91 8.34 -11.03
N PRO A 9 26.97 7.00 -11.24
CA PRO A 9 25.81 6.14 -10.99
C PRO A 9 25.45 5.98 -9.50
N TRP A 10 26.36 6.33 -8.58
CA TRP A 10 26.19 6.22 -7.13
C TRP A 10 25.76 7.52 -6.46
N SER A 11 25.86 8.66 -7.13
CA SER A 11 25.44 9.95 -6.56
C SER A 11 23.93 10.00 -6.29
N LEU A 12 23.10 9.44 -7.17
CA LEU A 12 21.65 9.43 -6.99
C LEU A 12 21.19 8.51 -5.85
N PRO A 13 21.71 7.27 -5.71
CA PRO A 13 21.46 6.44 -4.53
C PRO A 13 21.86 7.10 -3.23
N LEU A 14 23.06 7.68 -3.16
CA LEU A 14 23.54 8.39 -1.98
C LEU A 14 22.64 9.58 -1.64
N LEU A 15 22.28 10.39 -2.64
CA LEU A 15 21.34 11.50 -2.47
C LEU A 15 19.98 11.01 -1.98
N SER A 16 19.43 9.93 -2.56
CA SER A 16 18.14 9.40 -2.14
C SER A 16 18.18 8.89 -0.70
N ALA A 17 19.26 8.21 -0.29
CA ALA A 17 19.45 7.76 1.07
C ALA A 17 19.56 8.95 2.04
N LEU A 18 20.35 9.98 1.69
CA LEU A 18 20.47 11.19 2.48
C LEU A 18 19.15 11.96 2.59
N VAL A 19 18.37 12.03 1.52
CA VAL A 19 17.04 12.66 1.53
C VAL A 19 16.10 11.85 2.42
N VAL A 20 16.06 10.52 2.34
CA VAL A 20 15.23 9.69 3.23
C VAL A 20 15.64 9.89 4.68
N VAL A 21 16.92 9.78 5.00
CA VAL A 21 17.44 9.93 6.38
C VAL A 21 17.18 11.34 6.91
N GLY A 22 17.52 12.38 6.14
CA GLY A 22 17.29 13.77 6.54
C GLY A 22 15.80 14.08 6.68
N THR A 23 14.97 13.55 5.79
CA THR A 23 13.51 13.67 5.86
C THR A 23 12.96 13.03 7.13
N LEU A 24 13.41 11.82 7.47
CA LEU A 24 12.99 11.14 8.69
C LEU A 24 13.51 11.87 9.94
N ALA A 25 14.74 12.37 9.92
CA ALA A 25 15.31 13.16 11.02
C ALA A 25 14.55 14.46 11.25
N VAL A 26 14.21 15.21 10.19
CA VAL A 26 13.36 16.41 10.27
C VAL A 26 11.97 16.05 10.76
N ALA A 27 11.38 14.97 10.25
CA ALA A 27 10.07 14.51 10.67
C ALA A 27 10.02 14.12 12.16
N ILE A 28 11.12 13.59 12.69
CA ILE A 28 11.32 13.35 14.13
C ILE A 28 11.57 14.68 14.89
N GLY A 29 12.26 15.65 14.28
CA GLY A 29 12.53 16.95 14.90
C GLY A 29 11.33 17.90 14.94
N GLU A 30 10.40 17.82 13.96
CA GLU A 30 9.18 18.64 13.85
C GLU A 30 8.04 18.17 14.77
N LEU A 31 8.29 17.17 15.60
CA LEU A 31 7.29 16.63 16.50
C LEU A 31 6.97 17.60 17.61
N ARG A 32 5.69 17.83 17.79
CA ARG A 32 5.16 18.55 18.94
C ARG A 32 4.76 17.56 20.03
N PRO A 33 4.84 17.93 21.32
CA PRO A 33 4.42 17.07 22.44
C PRO A 33 3.01 16.48 22.29
N GLU A 34 2.12 17.20 21.61
CA GLU A 34 0.75 16.79 21.30
C GLU A 34 0.61 15.80 20.13
N ASN A 35 1.63 15.62 19.29
CA ASN A 35 1.61 14.65 18.20
C ASN A 35 2.12 13.31 18.73
N ILE A 36 1.19 12.38 18.98
CA ILE A 36 1.53 11.01 19.36
C ILE A 36 2.24 10.37 18.16
N LEU A 37 3.56 10.33 18.22
CA LEU A 37 4.37 9.51 17.34
C LEU A 37 3.90 8.07 17.40
N TRP A 38 4.06 7.35 16.28
CA TRP A 38 3.84 5.92 16.22
C TRP A 38 2.41 5.55 16.65
N ILE A 39 1.45 6.43 16.35
CA ILE A 39 0.08 6.31 16.87
C ILE A 39 -0.56 4.96 16.51
N ASP A 40 -0.35 4.48 15.29
CA ASP A 40 -0.85 3.17 14.87
C ASP A 40 -0.07 2.04 15.52
N TRP A 41 1.25 2.20 15.70
CA TRP A 41 2.07 1.25 16.45
C TRP A 41 1.56 1.07 17.88
N TYR A 42 1.27 2.16 18.59
CA TYR A 42 0.70 2.07 19.92
C TYR A 42 -0.67 1.40 19.91
N ALA A 43 -1.53 1.68 18.91
CA ALA A 43 -2.79 0.95 18.77
C ALA A 43 -2.57 -0.56 18.57
N TYR A 44 -1.58 -0.97 17.76
CA TYR A 44 -1.21 -2.37 17.59
C TYR A 44 -0.68 -3.01 18.87
N ALA A 45 0.27 -2.34 19.54
CA ALA A 45 0.94 -2.81 20.73
C ALA A 45 -0.04 -2.92 21.92
N TYR A 46 -0.84 -1.87 22.16
CA TYR A 46 -1.84 -1.87 23.22
C TYR A 46 -2.97 -2.87 22.95
N GLY A 47 -3.43 -3.02 21.71
CA GLY A 47 -4.38 -4.09 21.36
C GLY A 47 -3.84 -5.47 21.72
N THR A 48 -2.59 -5.75 21.35
CA THR A 48 -1.92 -7.01 21.68
C THR A 48 -1.79 -7.21 23.20
N GLN A 49 -1.36 -6.19 23.93
CA GLN A 49 -1.23 -6.24 25.39
C GLN A 49 -2.58 -6.46 26.09
N ARG A 50 -3.65 -5.79 25.64
CA ARG A 50 -5.00 -5.98 26.17
C ARG A 50 -5.48 -7.41 25.98
N MET A 51 -5.30 -7.96 24.78
CA MET A 51 -5.63 -9.36 24.49
C MET A 51 -4.85 -10.32 25.38
N LEU A 52 -3.55 -10.11 25.57
CA LEU A 52 -2.72 -10.94 26.47
C LEU A 52 -3.14 -10.81 27.94
N ALA A 53 -3.67 -9.66 28.34
CA ALA A 53 -4.21 -9.41 29.68
C ALA A 53 -5.67 -9.89 29.86
N GLY A 54 -6.28 -10.50 28.84
CA GLY A 54 -7.69 -10.91 28.87
C GLY A 54 -8.69 -9.76 28.87
N HIS A 55 -8.25 -8.56 28.49
CA HIS A 55 -9.11 -7.39 28.31
C HIS A 55 -9.68 -7.32 26.88
N SER A 56 -10.83 -6.66 26.74
CA SER A 56 -11.42 -6.35 25.43
C SER A 56 -10.45 -5.55 24.55
N LEU A 57 -10.37 -5.90 23.25
CA LEU A 57 -9.61 -5.12 22.27
C LEU A 57 -10.24 -3.74 22.04
N TYR A 58 -11.57 -3.68 22.11
CA TYR A 58 -12.35 -2.47 21.86
C TYR A 58 -12.73 -1.82 23.18
N ILE A 59 -12.51 -0.50 23.30
CA ILE A 59 -12.79 0.26 24.52
C ILE A 59 -14.27 0.64 24.64
N ALA A 60 -14.71 1.06 25.83
CA ALA A 60 -16.11 1.36 26.11
C ALA A 60 -16.66 2.44 25.16
N GLU A 61 -15.87 3.46 24.87
CA GLU A 61 -16.19 4.57 23.97
C GLU A 61 -16.47 4.08 22.55
N GLN A 62 -15.70 3.08 22.07
CA GLN A 62 -15.93 2.48 20.75
C GLN A 62 -17.23 1.67 20.71
N LEU A 63 -17.60 1.04 21.82
CA LEU A 63 -18.77 0.19 21.93
C LEU A 63 -20.06 0.96 22.20
N SER A 64 -19.98 2.12 22.87
CA SER A 64 -21.12 3.00 23.11
C SER A 64 -21.43 3.87 21.89
N GLY A 65 -20.40 4.36 21.20
CA GLY A 65 -20.51 5.21 20.01
C GLY A 65 -21.33 6.51 20.20
N PRO A 66 -21.47 7.30 19.12
CA PRO A 66 -20.56 7.35 17.97
C PRO A 66 -19.15 7.81 18.37
N TYR A 67 -18.13 7.49 17.57
CA TYR A 67 -16.76 7.96 17.82
C TYR A 67 -15.98 8.26 16.54
N GLY A 68 -15.12 9.28 16.56
CA GLY A 68 -14.11 9.50 15.53
C GLY A 68 -12.78 8.82 15.89
N LEU A 69 -12.02 8.35 14.89
CA LEU A 69 -10.75 7.65 15.14
C LEU A 69 -9.77 8.39 16.07
N PRO A 70 -9.54 9.71 15.95
CA PRO A 70 -8.62 10.44 16.83
C PRO A 70 -9.01 10.40 18.31
N ALA A 71 -10.31 10.32 18.61
CA ALA A 71 -10.81 10.35 19.99
C ALA A 71 -10.49 9.06 20.76
N VAL A 72 -10.24 7.96 20.06
CA VAL A 72 -9.98 6.65 20.66
C VAL A 72 -8.55 6.17 20.42
N THR A 73 -7.75 6.88 19.63
CA THR A 73 -6.39 6.45 19.29
C THR A 73 -5.38 7.14 20.22
N PRO A 74 -4.38 6.44 20.81
CA PRO A 74 -3.98 5.05 20.57
C PRO A 74 -4.65 3.97 21.44
N GLN A 75 -5.53 4.32 22.37
CA GLN A 75 -6.03 3.38 23.38
C GLN A 75 -7.00 2.32 22.84
N GLY A 76 -7.70 2.63 21.75
CA GLY A 76 -8.68 1.81 21.07
C GLY A 76 -8.11 1.04 19.90
N TYR A 77 -8.69 -0.13 19.62
CA TYR A 77 -8.30 -1.00 18.53
C TYR A 77 -9.29 -0.87 17.36
N ILE A 78 -8.79 -0.76 16.13
CA ILE A 78 -9.62 -0.47 14.94
C ILE A 78 -9.51 -1.53 13.85
N TYR A 79 -8.89 -2.66 14.18
CA TYR A 79 -8.60 -3.76 13.27
C TYR A 79 -9.38 -5.02 13.70
N PRO A 80 -9.63 -5.99 12.79
CA PRO A 80 -10.24 -7.27 13.13
C PRO A 80 -9.47 -8.01 14.25
N PRO A 81 -10.13 -8.78 15.12
CA PRO A 81 -9.47 -9.43 16.26
C PRO A 81 -8.21 -10.26 15.92
N PRO A 82 -8.17 -11.04 14.81
CA PRO A 82 -6.99 -11.82 14.45
C PRO A 82 -5.71 -10.97 14.29
N SER A 83 -5.82 -9.68 13.95
CA SER A 83 -4.62 -8.87 13.72
C SER A 83 -3.80 -8.65 14.97
N ALA A 84 -4.41 -8.64 16.16
CA ALA A 84 -3.67 -8.51 17.42
C ALA A 84 -2.64 -9.65 17.59
N LEU A 85 -2.94 -10.86 17.07
CA LEU A 85 -2.02 -11.99 17.12
C LEU A 85 -0.84 -11.86 16.15
N LEU A 86 -1.03 -11.19 15.01
CA LEU A 86 0.09 -10.90 14.10
C LEU A 86 1.09 -9.91 14.69
N PHE A 87 0.64 -9.08 15.62
CA PHE A 87 1.50 -8.10 16.28
C PHE A 87 2.26 -8.69 17.47
N LEU A 88 1.93 -9.92 17.88
CA LEU A 88 2.61 -10.62 18.98
C LEU A 88 4.13 -10.77 18.79
N PRO A 89 4.67 -11.13 17.60
CA PRO A 89 6.12 -11.19 17.41
C PRO A 89 6.81 -9.83 17.56
N PHE A 90 6.05 -8.73 17.48
CA PHE A 90 6.58 -7.39 17.68
C PHE A 90 6.40 -6.91 19.13
N SER A 91 5.85 -7.74 20.04
CA SER A 91 5.73 -7.41 21.47
C SER A 91 7.01 -7.70 22.28
N ILE A 92 8.15 -7.99 21.64
CA ILE A 92 9.45 -8.35 22.26
C ILE A 92 10.15 -7.11 22.90
N GLY A 93 9.40 -6.01 23.10
CA GLY A 93 9.89 -4.72 23.59
C GLY A 93 9.49 -3.61 22.63
N ALA A 94 9.10 -2.45 23.17
CA ALA A 94 8.51 -1.36 22.39
C ALA A 94 9.44 -0.89 21.25
N ASP A 95 10.73 -0.69 21.54
CA ASP A 95 11.69 -0.14 20.57
C ASP A 95 12.13 -1.14 19.51
N ILE A 96 12.40 -2.39 19.92
CA ILE A 96 12.80 -3.46 19.00
C ILE A 96 11.63 -3.81 18.07
N GLY A 97 10.43 -3.96 18.62
CA GLY A 97 9.21 -4.21 17.86
C GLY A 97 8.92 -3.12 16.85
N LEU A 98 8.94 -1.86 17.28
CA LEU A 98 8.76 -0.69 16.42
C LEU A 98 9.79 -0.64 15.29
N THR A 99 11.06 -0.85 15.62
CA THR A 99 12.14 -0.84 14.63
C THR A 99 11.95 -1.93 13.59
N ALA A 100 11.72 -3.18 14.03
CA ALA A 100 11.46 -4.31 13.13
C ALA A 100 10.22 -4.06 12.26
N TRP A 101 9.18 -3.46 12.83
CA TRP A 101 7.95 -3.10 12.13
C TRP A 101 8.19 -2.07 11.03
N ILE A 102 8.86 -0.96 11.34
CA ILE A 102 9.19 0.09 10.36
C ILE A 102 10.09 -0.47 9.26
N VAL A 103 11.16 -1.19 9.63
CA VAL A 103 12.11 -1.79 8.68
C VAL A 103 11.39 -2.79 7.77
N GLY A 104 10.52 -3.65 8.33
CA GLY A 104 9.74 -4.62 7.56
C GLY A 104 8.81 -3.95 6.56
N ASN A 105 8.04 -2.93 6.99
CA ASN A 105 7.12 -2.21 6.11
C ASN A 105 7.85 -1.42 5.01
N LEU A 106 8.91 -0.68 5.37
CA LEU A 106 9.69 0.09 4.42
C LEU A 106 10.44 -0.84 3.44
N GLY A 107 11.04 -1.92 3.94
CA GLY A 107 11.69 -2.93 3.12
C GLY A 107 10.72 -3.54 2.11
N LEU A 108 9.51 -3.87 2.54
CA LEU A 108 8.46 -4.40 1.66
C LEU A 108 8.04 -3.40 0.58
N LEU A 109 7.91 -2.11 0.92
CA LEU A 109 7.68 -1.04 -0.04
C LEU A 109 8.80 -0.95 -1.08
N LEU A 110 10.05 -0.89 -0.63
CA LEU A 110 11.21 -0.76 -1.52
C LEU A 110 11.37 -1.98 -2.43
N ILE A 111 11.17 -3.20 -1.89
CA ILE A 111 11.18 -4.45 -2.67
C ILE A 111 10.08 -4.41 -3.74
N GLY A 112 8.86 -3.96 -3.38
CA GLY A 112 7.76 -3.82 -4.32
C GLY A 112 8.03 -2.82 -5.44
N LEU A 113 8.55 -1.64 -5.11
CA LEU A 113 8.93 -0.63 -6.12
C LEU A 113 10.05 -1.13 -7.03
N ALA A 114 11.09 -1.76 -6.47
CA ALA A 114 12.15 -2.39 -7.25
C ALA A 114 11.59 -3.45 -8.20
N ALA A 115 10.64 -4.28 -7.75
CA ALA A 115 9.99 -5.28 -8.58
C ALA A 115 9.17 -4.65 -9.72
N VAL A 116 8.45 -3.55 -9.46
CA VAL A 116 7.72 -2.79 -10.50
C VAL A 116 8.68 -2.27 -11.56
N LEU A 117 9.78 -1.63 -11.14
CA LEU A 117 10.78 -1.10 -12.06
C LEU A 117 11.43 -2.22 -12.88
N ARG A 118 11.78 -3.35 -12.24
CA ARG A 118 12.30 -4.53 -12.95
C ARG A 118 11.31 -5.03 -14.00
N ARG A 119 10.04 -5.14 -13.65
CA ARG A 119 8.98 -5.61 -14.54
C ARG A 119 8.82 -4.67 -15.74
N GLU A 120 8.73 -3.37 -15.49
CA GLU A 120 8.38 -2.42 -16.55
C GLU A 120 9.59 -1.98 -17.38
N LEU A 121 10.79 -1.93 -16.81
CA LEU A 121 12.01 -1.44 -17.48
C LEU A 121 13.02 -2.55 -17.83
N GLY A 122 12.78 -3.80 -17.40
CA GLY A 122 13.65 -4.95 -17.64
C GLY A 122 14.82 -5.09 -16.64
N ALA A 123 15.17 -4.03 -15.93
CA ALA A 123 16.23 -4.03 -14.92
C ALA A 123 15.93 -3.03 -13.79
N VAL A 124 16.48 -3.29 -12.60
CA VAL A 124 16.48 -2.33 -11.50
C VAL A 124 17.80 -1.57 -11.55
N GLY A 125 17.80 -0.42 -12.23
CA GLY A 125 18.93 0.48 -12.20
C GLY A 125 18.95 1.31 -10.90
N PRO A 126 20.12 1.65 -10.35
CA PRO A 126 20.24 2.50 -9.16
C PRO A 126 19.52 3.84 -9.35
N ILE A 127 19.58 4.40 -10.56
CA ILE A 127 18.94 5.68 -10.90
C ILE A 127 17.42 5.58 -10.81
N GLY A 128 16.82 4.56 -11.44
CA GLY A 128 15.35 4.40 -11.47
C GLY A 128 14.77 4.20 -10.07
N LEU A 129 15.43 3.37 -9.25
CA LEU A 129 15.02 3.17 -7.86
C LEU A 129 15.19 4.45 -7.03
N SER A 130 16.31 5.17 -7.20
CA SER A 130 16.54 6.42 -6.48
C SER A 130 15.50 7.49 -6.84
N LEU A 131 15.08 7.59 -8.10
CA LEU A 131 14.00 8.51 -8.51
C LEU A 131 12.66 8.13 -7.88
N ALA A 132 12.34 6.83 -7.80
CA ALA A 132 11.14 6.36 -7.10
C ALA A 132 11.21 6.64 -5.59
N VAL A 133 12.38 6.47 -4.97
CA VAL A 133 12.56 6.80 -3.55
C VAL A 133 12.47 8.30 -3.30
N LEU A 134 13.11 9.12 -4.13
CA LEU A 134 13.03 10.58 -4.04
C LEU A 134 11.59 11.05 -4.19
N GLY A 135 10.84 10.50 -5.15
CA GLY A 135 9.44 10.84 -5.36
C GLY A 135 8.54 10.55 -4.15
N LEU A 136 8.86 9.54 -3.33
CA LEU A 136 8.15 9.27 -2.06
C LEU A 136 8.40 10.35 -0.99
N CYS A 137 9.56 10.99 -1.04
CA CYS A 137 9.98 12.01 -0.07
C CYS A 137 9.61 13.44 -0.48
N LEU A 138 9.20 13.65 -1.73
CA LEU A 138 8.84 14.99 -2.21
C LEU A 138 7.54 15.46 -1.54
N PRO A 139 7.56 16.57 -0.78
CA PRO A 139 6.33 17.15 -0.25
C PRO A 139 5.51 17.72 -1.41
N VAL A 140 4.24 17.34 -1.50
CA VAL A 140 3.32 17.92 -2.50
C VAL A 140 2.50 19.01 -1.81
N PRO A 141 2.60 20.28 -2.25
CA PRO A 141 1.82 21.36 -1.65
C PRO A 141 0.32 21.14 -1.93
N ILE A 142 -0.50 21.29 -0.90
CA ILE A 142 -1.96 21.29 -0.98
C ILE A 142 -2.52 22.50 -0.22
N PRO A 143 -3.76 22.93 -0.50
CA PRO A 143 -4.43 23.92 0.34
C PRO A 143 -4.38 23.47 1.81
N GLY A 144 -3.77 24.28 2.66
CA GLY A 144 -3.67 24.01 4.10
C GLY A 144 -2.46 23.17 4.55
N GLY A 145 -1.53 22.76 3.67
CA GLY A 145 -0.31 22.09 4.13
C GLY A 145 0.52 21.40 3.05
N LEU A 146 1.32 20.42 3.50
CA LEU A 146 2.15 19.58 2.64
C LEU A 146 1.70 18.12 2.76
N LEU A 147 1.40 17.48 1.63
CA LEU A 147 1.23 16.04 1.56
C LEU A 147 2.59 15.38 1.64
N ARG A 148 2.74 14.50 2.63
CA ARG A 148 3.98 13.76 2.90
C ARG A 148 3.66 12.28 3.15
N PRO A 149 3.21 11.50 2.14
CA PRO A 149 2.61 10.18 2.35
C PRO A 149 3.53 9.17 3.04
N LEU A 150 4.80 9.08 2.60
CA LEU A 150 5.77 8.17 3.21
C LEU A 150 6.09 8.58 4.64
N ILE A 151 6.35 9.88 4.85
CA ILE A 151 6.72 10.40 6.17
C ILE A 151 5.59 10.16 7.16
N ASN A 152 4.35 10.51 6.79
CA ASN A 152 3.18 10.24 7.63
C ASN A 152 3.00 8.74 7.88
N GLY A 153 3.19 7.90 6.87
CA GLY A 153 3.09 6.45 7.02
C GLY A 153 4.13 5.90 7.98
N VAL A 154 5.39 6.35 7.87
CA VAL A 154 6.48 5.94 8.76
C VAL A 154 6.26 6.48 10.16
N LEU A 155 6.04 7.79 10.34
CA LEU A 155 5.83 8.42 11.65
C LEU A 155 4.61 7.86 12.40
N ALA A 156 3.53 7.51 11.69
CA ALA A 156 2.40 6.83 12.31
C ALA A 156 2.71 5.34 12.59
N SER A 157 3.76 4.79 11.98
CA SER A 157 4.06 3.37 11.90
C SER A 157 2.92 2.55 11.31
N ASN A 158 2.30 3.09 10.27
CA ASN A 158 1.13 2.49 9.66
C ASN A 158 1.51 1.32 8.72
N VAL A 159 0.78 0.21 8.84
CA VAL A 159 0.91 -0.97 7.97
C VAL A 159 0.75 -0.66 6.48
N ASN A 160 0.06 0.43 6.13
CA ASN A 160 -0.19 0.85 4.75
C ASN A 160 1.10 1.08 3.96
N VAL A 161 2.22 1.39 4.62
CA VAL A 161 3.55 1.46 3.98
C VAL A 161 3.92 0.10 3.37
N GLY A 162 3.86 -0.97 4.16
CA GLY A 162 4.12 -2.33 3.68
C GLY A 162 3.04 -2.83 2.71
N LEU A 163 1.77 -2.52 2.95
CA LEU A 163 0.68 -2.90 2.03
C LEU A 163 0.82 -2.24 0.65
N ALA A 164 1.33 -1.02 0.56
CA ALA A 164 1.65 -0.40 -0.73
C ALA A 164 2.77 -1.18 -1.44
N GLY A 165 3.76 -1.68 -0.70
CA GLY A 165 4.76 -2.61 -1.21
C GLY A 165 4.17 -3.92 -1.73
N LEU A 166 3.22 -4.52 -1.00
CA LEU A 166 2.51 -5.72 -1.46
C LEU A 166 1.67 -5.46 -2.71
N LEU A 167 1.01 -4.31 -2.81
CA LEU A 167 0.31 -3.89 -4.02
C LEU A 167 1.28 -3.80 -5.20
N ALA A 168 2.43 -3.15 -5.00
CA ALA A 168 3.49 -3.05 -6.02
C ALA A 168 4.02 -4.44 -6.43
N LEU A 169 4.20 -5.36 -5.47
CA LEU A 169 4.57 -6.75 -5.75
C LEU A 169 3.49 -7.50 -6.52
N CYS A 170 2.20 -7.32 -6.20
CA CYS A 170 1.09 -7.93 -6.92
C CYS A 170 1.05 -7.46 -8.38
N TRP A 171 1.34 -6.18 -8.62
CA TRP A 171 1.59 -5.70 -9.98
C TRP A 171 2.82 -6.40 -10.56
N ALA A 172 4.00 -6.23 -9.97
CA ALA A 172 5.28 -6.66 -10.54
C ALA A 172 5.36 -8.16 -10.85
N THR A 173 4.72 -8.98 -10.04
CA THR A 173 4.71 -10.44 -10.19
C THR A 173 3.54 -10.96 -11.01
N GLY A 174 2.59 -10.08 -11.36
CA GLY A 174 1.34 -10.43 -12.00
C GLY A 174 1.56 -11.09 -13.36
N ARG A 175 1.50 -12.44 -13.37
CA ARG A 175 1.09 -13.43 -14.40
C ARG A 175 1.36 -14.88 -13.94
N HIS A 176 2.23 -15.12 -12.94
CA HIS A 176 2.78 -16.46 -12.68
C HIS A 176 2.96 -16.85 -11.21
N ARG A 177 2.15 -16.31 -10.28
CA ARG A 177 2.43 -16.50 -8.85
C ARG A 177 1.19 -16.91 -8.06
N THR A 178 1.20 -18.18 -7.65
CA THR A 178 0.20 -18.82 -6.80
C THR A 178 0.11 -18.25 -5.38
N TRP A 179 1.03 -17.37 -4.95
CA TRP A 179 1.05 -16.82 -3.59
C TRP A 179 0.04 -15.69 -3.35
N ILE A 180 -0.38 -14.96 -4.40
CA ILE A 180 -1.26 -13.78 -4.27
C ILE A 180 -2.56 -14.07 -3.50
N PRO A 181 -3.28 -15.18 -3.74
CA PRO A 181 -4.48 -15.53 -2.98
C PRO A 181 -4.23 -15.70 -1.49
N TYR A 182 -3.08 -16.26 -1.11
CA TYR A 182 -2.72 -16.48 0.29
C TYR A 182 -2.46 -15.14 1.00
N VAL A 183 -1.70 -14.25 0.38
CA VAL A 183 -1.44 -12.92 0.94
C VAL A 183 -2.71 -12.06 0.98
N ALA A 184 -3.57 -12.17 -0.03
CA ALA A 184 -4.87 -11.50 -0.02
C ALA A 184 -5.77 -12.04 1.11
N GLY A 185 -5.82 -13.36 1.30
CA GLY A 185 -6.62 -13.99 2.36
C GLY A 185 -6.11 -13.70 3.77
N ILE A 186 -4.80 -13.84 4.00
CA ILE A 186 -4.12 -13.42 5.24
C ILE A 186 -4.42 -11.94 5.47
N GLY A 187 -4.11 -11.08 4.49
CA GLY A 187 -4.33 -9.65 4.60
C GLY A 187 -5.78 -9.30 4.96
N ALA A 188 -6.77 -9.91 4.30
CA ALA A 188 -8.20 -9.69 4.57
C ALA A 188 -8.61 -10.00 6.01
N ALA A 189 -8.02 -11.03 6.63
CA ALA A 189 -8.26 -11.38 8.02
C ALA A 189 -7.74 -10.33 9.01
N PHE A 190 -6.80 -9.47 8.60
CA PHE A 190 -6.11 -8.51 9.46
C PHE A 190 -6.40 -7.05 9.15
N LYS A 191 -6.76 -6.77 7.90
CA LYS A 191 -7.24 -5.47 7.43
C LYS A 191 -8.07 -5.78 6.20
N LEU A 192 -9.29 -5.29 6.07
CA LEU A 192 -10.13 -5.67 4.92
C LEU A 192 -9.49 -5.29 3.56
N PHE A 193 -8.57 -4.31 3.58
CA PHE A 193 -7.91 -3.72 2.42
C PHE A 193 -7.22 -4.71 1.45
N PRO A 194 -6.34 -5.65 1.87
CA PRO A 194 -5.64 -6.53 0.93
C PRO A 194 -6.54 -7.63 0.34
N GLY A 195 -7.76 -7.85 0.86
CA GLY A 195 -8.66 -8.89 0.35
C GLY A 195 -9.04 -8.69 -1.11
N ALA A 196 -9.19 -7.43 -1.54
CA ALA A 196 -9.48 -7.08 -2.93
C ALA A 196 -8.33 -7.42 -3.89
N LEU A 197 -7.10 -7.66 -3.40
CA LEU A 197 -6.00 -8.14 -4.24
C LEU A 197 -6.27 -9.55 -4.79
N ALA A 198 -7.14 -10.34 -4.15
CA ALA A 198 -7.58 -11.61 -4.70
C ALA A 198 -8.25 -11.42 -6.07
N LEU A 199 -8.99 -10.32 -6.26
CA LEU A 199 -9.65 -10.00 -7.53
C LEU A 199 -8.64 -9.76 -8.67
N TRP A 200 -7.42 -9.31 -8.34
CA TRP A 200 -6.35 -9.19 -9.34
C TRP A 200 -5.95 -10.54 -9.93
N ALA A 201 -5.86 -11.57 -9.08
CA ALA A 201 -5.59 -12.93 -9.51
C ALA A 201 -6.82 -13.56 -10.21
N VAL A 202 -8.05 -13.27 -9.72
CA VAL A 202 -9.30 -13.77 -10.32
C VAL A 202 -9.43 -13.43 -11.79
N ARG A 203 -9.09 -12.19 -12.16
CA ARG A 203 -9.13 -11.72 -13.55
C ARG A 203 -8.36 -12.59 -14.53
N ARG A 204 -7.43 -13.41 -14.05
CA ARG A 204 -6.52 -14.21 -14.88
C ARG A 204 -6.74 -15.69 -14.71
N ASP A 205 -6.83 -16.15 -13.46
CA ASP A 205 -6.84 -17.57 -13.13
C ASP A 205 -8.26 -18.09 -12.82
N GLY A 206 -9.28 -17.28 -13.09
CA GLY A 206 -10.68 -17.59 -12.83
C GLY A 206 -11.05 -17.45 -11.34
N TRP A 207 -12.11 -18.14 -10.89
CA TRP A 207 -12.61 -17.99 -9.52
C TRP A 207 -11.76 -18.69 -8.45
N ARG A 208 -10.81 -19.55 -8.83
CA ARG A 208 -9.99 -20.34 -7.89
C ARG A 208 -9.22 -19.49 -6.88
N PRO A 209 -8.47 -18.43 -7.28
CA PRO A 209 -7.89 -17.46 -6.36
C PRO A 209 -8.83 -16.89 -5.30
N LEU A 210 -10.07 -16.58 -5.67
CA LEU A 210 -11.05 -16.03 -4.72
C LEU A 210 -11.40 -17.07 -3.67
N VAL A 211 -11.68 -18.31 -4.09
CA VAL A 211 -11.98 -19.40 -3.16
C VAL A 211 -10.79 -19.70 -2.26
N MET A 212 -9.57 -19.66 -2.76
CA MET A 212 -8.36 -19.80 -1.94
C MET A 212 -8.22 -18.66 -0.93
N ALA A 213 -8.42 -17.41 -1.34
CA ALA A 213 -8.35 -16.26 -0.42
C ALA A 213 -9.43 -16.35 0.67
N ILE A 214 -10.66 -16.73 0.31
CA ILE A 214 -11.75 -16.99 1.26
C ILE A 214 -11.38 -18.12 2.22
N ALA A 215 -10.86 -19.24 1.71
CA ALA A 215 -10.47 -20.38 2.53
C ALA A 215 -9.35 -20.02 3.51
N VAL A 216 -8.33 -19.25 3.07
CA VAL A 216 -7.24 -18.77 3.95
C VAL A 216 -7.76 -17.78 4.98
N THR A 217 -8.66 -16.87 4.61
CA THR A 217 -9.32 -15.95 5.55
C THR A 217 -10.09 -16.73 6.60
N ALA A 218 -10.94 -17.67 6.16
CA ALA A 218 -11.74 -18.51 7.05
C ALA A 218 -10.86 -19.35 7.98
N ALA A 219 -9.82 -20.00 7.44
CA ALA A 219 -8.86 -20.75 8.24
C ALA A 219 -8.17 -19.87 9.28
N THR A 220 -7.76 -18.66 8.91
CA THR A 220 -7.13 -17.70 9.84
C THR A 220 -8.11 -17.29 10.95
N CYS A 221 -9.36 -16.98 10.61
CA CYS A 221 -10.39 -16.68 11.59
C CYS A 221 -10.67 -17.88 12.51
N LEU A 222 -10.78 -19.09 11.96
CA LEU A 222 -11.04 -20.31 12.73
C LEU A 222 -9.89 -20.67 13.69
N VAL A 223 -8.64 -20.52 13.24
CA VAL A 223 -7.46 -20.79 14.08
C VAL A 223 -7.31 -19.76 15.19
N THR A 224 -7.68 -18.51 14.94
CA THR A 224 -7.58 -17.43 15.94
C THR A 224 -8.80 -17.38 16.87
N LEU A 225 -9.95 -17.95 16.47
CA LEU A 225 -11.20 -17.91 17.23
C LEU A 225 -11.09 -18.42 18.67
N PRO A 226 -10.40 -19.56 18.96
CA PRO A 226 -10.25 -20.03 20.34
C PRO A 226 -9.43 -19.10 21.22
N ILE A 227 -8.62 -18.22 20.62
CA ILE A 227 -7.74 -17.29 21.32
C ILE A 227 -8.45 -15.95 21.56
N VAL A 228 -9.10 -15.41 20.51
CA VAL A 228 -9.76 -14.09 20.58
C VAL A 228 -11.21 -14.14 21.06
N GLY A 229 -11.89 -15.28 20.89
CA GLY A 229 -13.30 -15.45 21.24
C GLY A 229 -14.28 -14.86 20.23
N LEU A 230 -15.52 -15.36 20.22
CA LEU A 230 -16.62 -14.85 19.39
C LEU A 230 -17.06 -13.43 19.82
N ASP A 231 -16.92 -13.11 21.12
CA ASP A 231 -17.34 -11.81 21.66
C ASP A 231 -16.50 -10.65 21.09
N GLU A 232 -15.20 -10.85 20.87
CA GLU A 232 -14.36 -9.82 20.24
C GLU A 232 -14.76 -9.56 18.78
N TRP A 233 -15.22 -10.57 18.05
CA TRP A 233 -15.79 -10.37 16.71
C TRP A 233 -17.08 -9.55 16.76
N ARG A 234 -17.97 -9.83 17.71
CA ARG A 234 -19.18 -9.03 17.90
C ARG A 234 -18.81 -7.57 18.23
N ARG A 235 -17.87 -7.37 19.15
CA ARG A 235 -17.37 -6.04 19.55
C ARG A 235 -16.72 -5.30 18.38
N PHE A 236 -15.97 -6.00 17.53
CA PHE A 236 -15.39 -5.42 16.31
C PHE A 236 -16.46 -4.83 15.40
N PHE A 237 -17.54 -5.58 15.10
CA PHE A 237 -18.59 -5.09 14.23
C PHE A 237 -19.38 -3.93 14.85
N VAL A 238 -19.61 -3.94 16.17
CA VAL A 238 -20.22 -2.81 16.89
C VAL A 238 -19.32 -1.57 16.83
N ALA A 239 -18.02 -1.71 17.11
CA ALA A 239 -17.07 -0.62 17.00
C ALA A 239 -17.00 -0.07 15.56
N LEU A 240 -16.97 -0.95 14.56
CA LEU A 240 -16.97 -0.56 13.15
C LEU A 240 -18.25 0.19 12.75
N SER A 241 -19.43 -0.20 13.26
CA SER A 241 -20.68 0.52 13.00
C SER A 241 -20.69 1.90 13.66
N ASN A 242 -20.13 2.01 14.86
CA ASN A 242 -20.07 3.25 15.66
C ASN A 242 -19.02 4.25 15.18
N ALA A 243 -18.01 3.80 14.41
CA ALA A 243 -16.93 4.64 13.93
C ALA A 243 -17.43 5.68 12.90
N GLU A 244 -17.31 6.97 13.16
CA GLU A 244 -17.71 8.03 12.26
C GLU A 244 -16.52 8.62 11.50
N PRO A 245 -16.70 9.03 10.23
CA PRO A 245 -15.68 9.74 9.50
C PRO A 245 -15.48 11.13 10.14
N THR A 246 -14.22 11.50 10.37
CA THR A 246 -13.88 12.77 11.02
C THR A 246 -13.88 13.95 10.07
N CYS A 247 -13.49 13.75 8.82
CA CYS A 247 -13.60 14.75 7.74
C CYS A 247 -12.94 16.11 8.03
N THR A 248 -11.95 16.15 8.91
CA THR A 248 -11.16 17.32 9.25
C THR A 248 -9.68 17.11 8.89
N GLU A 249 -8.86 18.16 9.00
CA GLU A 249 -7.39 18.05 8.97
C GLU A 249 -6.80 17.40 7.70
N GLY A 250 -7.38 17.70 6.54
CA GLY A 250 -6.91 17.14 5.27
C GLY A 250 -7.24 15.66 5.05
N ARG A 251 -8.12 15.09 5.89
CA ARG A 251 -8.70 13.75 5.66
C ARG A 251 -9.78 13.85 4.59
N SER A 252 -9.67 13.01 3.58
CA SER A 252 -10.64 12.98 2.48
C SER A 252 -11.05 11.54 2.17
N SER A 253 -12.34 11.33 1.98
CA SER A 253 -12.90 10.03 1.63
C SER A 253 -14.23 10.21 0.91
N VAL A 254 -14.73 9.14 0.27
CA VAL A 254 -16.08 9.15 -0.32
C VAL A 254 -17.13 9.46 0.76
N ALA A 255 -16.97 8.89 1.96
CA ALA A 255 -17.85 9.17 3.07
C ALA A 255 -17.84 10.65 3.45
N CYS A 256 -16.67 11.29 3.54
CA CYS A 256 -16.58 12.72 3.86
C CYS A 256 -17.21 13.63 2.80
N LEU A 257 -17.10 13.26 1.53
CA LEU A 257 -17.73 14.03 0.45
C LEU A 257 -19.26 13.85 0.44
N ALA A 258 -19.76 12.68 0.81
CA ALA A 258 -21.19 12.36 0.78
C ALA A 258 -21.94 12.74 2.07
N GLN A 259 -21.24 12.84 3.20
CA GLN A 259 -21.84 13.06 4.53
C GLN A 259 -22.70 14.32 4.62
N PRO A 260 -22.32 15.50 4.07
CA PRO A 260 -23.17 16.69 4.13
C PRO A 260 -24.52 16.54 3.43
N LEU A 261 -24.63 15.62 2.47
CA LEU A 261 -25.83 15.41 1.65
C LEU A 261 -26.68 14.23 2.14
N LEU A 262 -26.04 13.16 2.60
CA LEU A 262 -26.70 11.87 2.88
C LEU A 262 -26.77 11.53 4.38
N GLY A 263 -26.04 12.27 5.23
CA GLY A 263 -25.78 11.86 6.61
C GLY A 263 -24.75 10.72 6.70
N VAL A 264 -24.29 10.43 7.92
CA VAL A 264 -23.13 9.54 8.16
C VAL A 264 -23.35 8.12 7.65
N SER A 265 -24.48 7.48 7.99
CA SER A 265 -24.74 6.08 7.66
C SER A 265 -24.80 5.84 6.14
N LEU A 266 -25.54 6.69 5.42
CA LEU A 266 -25.65 6.59 3.97
C LEU A 266 -24.35 6.99 3.26
N ALA A 267 -23.56 7.90 3.83
CA ALA A 267 -22.26 8.25 3.28
C ALA A 267 -21.23 7.10 3.37
N LYS A 268 -21.21 6.37 4.49
CA LYS A 268 -20.42 5.12 4.61
C LYS A 268 -20.86 4.09 3.57
N ALA A 269 -22.17 3.89 3.44
CA ALA A 269 -22.73 2.98 2.45
C ALA A 269 -22.38 3.39 1.01
N ALA A 270 -22.37 4.70 0.72
CA ALA A 270 -21.94 5.23 -0.57
C ALA A 270 -20.46 4.92 -0.85
N GLY A 271 -19.58 5.05 0.15
CA GLY A 271 -18.16 4.64 0.04
C GLY A 271 -18.00 3.16 -0.32
N VAL A 272 -18.76 2.28 0.35
CA VAL A 272 -18.78 0.84 0.04
C VAL A 272 -19.33 0.59 -1.37
N ALA A 273 -20.44 1.23 -1.75
CA ALA A 273 -21.05 1.07 -3.06
C ALA A 273 -20.11 1.51 -4.20
N VAL A 274 -19.44 2.65 -4.04
CA VAL A 274 -18.42 3.13 -4.99
C VAL A 274 -17.25 2.14 -5.06
N GLY A 275 -16.80 1.62 -3.91
CA GLY A 275 -15.77 0.58 -3.86
C GLY A 275 -16.16 -0.65 -4.67
N LEU A 276 -17.34 -1.21 -4.42
CA LEU A 276 -17.85 -2.38 -5.14
C LEU A 276 -18.01 -2.13 -6.64
N LEU A 277 -18.51 -0.95 -7.04
CA LEU A 277 -18.63 -0.55 -8.45
C LEU A 277 -17.25 -0.52 -9.12
N LEU A 278 -16.25 0.08 -8.48
CA LEU A 278 -14.88 0.17 -9.00
C LEU A 278 -14.22 -1.21 -9.09
N LEU A 279 -14.40 -2.07 -8.08
CA LEU A 279 -13.90 -3.45 -8.09
C LEU A 279 -14.58 -4.28 -9.18
N GLY A 280 -15.90 -4.16 -9.35
CA GLY A 280 -16.64 -4.82 -10.44
C GLY A 280 -16.20 -4.33 -11.82
N SER A 281 -16.04 -3.01 -11.97
CA SER A 281 -15.53 -2.39 -13.20
C SER A 281 -14.10 -2.84 -13.50
N ALA A 282 -13.26 -2.98 -12.47
CA ALA A 282 -11.93 -3.53 -12.60
C ALA A 282 -11.94 -4.95 -13.18
N MET A 283 -13.01 -5.74 -13.02
CA MET A 283 -13.16 -7.08 -13.61
C MET A 283 -13.57 -7.05 -15.09
N LEU A 284 -14.16 -5.96 -15.57
CA LEU A 284 -14.63 -5.82 -16.95
C LEU A 284 -13.59 -5.17 -17.87
N VAL A 285 -12.74 -4.30 -17.34
CA VAL A 285 -11.75 -3.56 -18.13
C VAL A 285 -10.67 -4.50 -18.67
N ARG A 286 -10.48 -4.54 -19.99
CA ARG A 286 -9.46 -5.42 -20.63
C ARG A 286 -8.03 -4.95 -20.40
N ALA A 287 -7.82 -3.63 -20.37
CA ALA A 287 -6.50 -3.05 -20.21
C ALA A 287 -5.97 -3.27 -18.78
N GLU A 288 -4.80 -3.88 -18.68
CA GLU A 288 -4.22 -4.29 -17.40
C GLU A 288 -4.04 -3.13 -16.39
N TYR A 289 -3.45 -2.02 -16.84
CA TYR A 289 -3.16 -0.89 -15.95
C TYR A 289 -4.42 -0.16 -15.47
N PRO A 290 -5.36 0.24 -16.35
CA PRO A 290 -6.62 0.81 -15.89
C PRO A 290 -7.42 -0.12 -14.97
N ALA A 291 -7.44 -1.44 -15.22
CA ALA A 291 -8.06 -2.40 -14.31
C ALA A 291 -7.39 -2.39 -12.91
N PHE A 292 -6.06 -2.29 -12.86
CA PHE A 292 -5.32 -2.21 -11.59
C PHE A 292 -5.52 -0.88 -10.86
N VAL A 293 -5.66 0.23 -11.59
CA VAL A 293 -6.05 1.54 -11.05
C VAL A 293 -7.43 1.46 -10.42
N LEU A 294 -8.43 0.95 -11.15
CA LEU A 294 -9.79 0.78 -10.63
C LEU A 294 -9.84 -0.15 -9.42
N LEU A 295 -9.07 -1.24 -9.44
CA LEU A 295 -8.94 -2.13 -8.29
C LEU A 295 -8.42 -1.35 -7.08
N THR A 296 -7.32 -0.62 -7.25
CA THR A 296 -6.69 0.17 -6.17
C THR A 296 -7.63 1.24 -5.61
N LEU A 297 -8.32 1.99 -6.48
CA LEU A 297 -9.30 2.99 -6.06
C LEU A 297 -10.51 2.33 -5.36
N GLY A 298 -10.94 1.16 -5.84
CA GLY A 298 -12.01 0.38 -5.22
C GLY A 298 -11.67 -0.05 -3.79
N MET A 299 -10.39 -0.34 -3.50
CA MET A 299 -9.92 -0.63 -2.14
C MET A 299 -9.92 0.60 -1.22
N LEU A 300 -9.72 1.80 -1.78
CA LEU A 300 -9.62 3.05 -1.03
C LEU A 300 -10.98 3.74 -0.84
N ALA A 301 -11.95 3.49 -1.71
CA ALA A 301 -13.28 4.09 -1.64
C ALA A 301 -14.03 3.86 -0.32
N PRO A 302 -14.02 2.67 0.32
CA PRO A 302 -14.76 2.44 1.57
C PRO A 302 -14.06 2.99 2.82
N LEU A 303 -12.95 3.71 2.69
CA LEU A 303 -12.29 4.33 3.85
C LEU A 303 -13.21 5.39 4.47
N ALA A 304 -13.40 5.35 5.78
CA ALA A 304 -14.10 6.41 6.51
C ALA A 304 -13.25 7.69 6.55
N ASP A 305 -11.96 7.56 6.88
CA ASP A 305 -10.99 8.65 6.93
C ASP A 305 -9.74 8.35 6.07
N GLY A 306 -9.62 9.03 4.93
CA GLY A 306 -8.43 8.94 4.08
C GLY A 306 -7.29 9.79 4.63
N HIS A 307 -6.39 9.13 5.37
CA HIS A 307 -5.12 9.66 5.84
C HIS A 307 -4.10 9.79 4.70
N GLN A 308 -3.10 10.68 4.85
CA GLN A 308 -2.12 10.94 3.80
C GLN A 308 -1.32 9.70 3.36
N HIS A 309 -1.07 8.75 4.27
CA HIS A 309 -0.33 7.54 3.95
C HIS A 309 -1.07 6.58 2.99
N TYR A 310 -2.38 6.74 2.77
CA TYR A 310 -3.11 6.02 1.71
C TYR A 310 -2.69 6.47 0.30
N LEU A 311 -2.10 7.66 0.16
CA LEU A 311 -1.55 8.10 -1.13
C LEU A 311 -0.34 7.26 -1.56
N LEU A 312 0.24 6.43 -0.69
CA LEU A 312 1.28 5.47 -1.07
C LEU A 312 0.75 4.45 -2.10
N PHE A 313 -0.52 4.07 -2.03
CA PHE A 313 -1.14 3.20 -3.03
C PHE A 313 -1.23 3.90 -4.40
N ILE A 314 -1.58 5.18 -4.40
CA ILE A 314 -1.61 6.01 -5.62
C ILE A 314 -0.18 6.21 -6.17
N TYR A 315 0.79 6.41 -5.28
CA TYR A 315 2.19 6.54 -5.65
C TYR A 315 2.70 5.29 -6.40
N VAL A 316 2.32 4.09 -5.94
CA VAL A 316 2.63 2.83 -6.66
C VAL A 316 2.07 2.87 -8.09
N LEU A 317 0.83 3.34 -8.29
CA LEU A 317 0.25 3.50 -9.62
C LEU A 317 1.05 4.49 -10.48
N ILE A 318 1.48 5.62 -9.90
CA ILE A 318 2.32 6.62 -10.58
C ILE A 318 3.62 5.97 -11.05
N VAL A 319 4.33 5.23 -10.19
CA VAL A 319 5.57 4.54 -10.55
C VAL A 319 5.35 3.56 -11.70
N ILE A 320 4.26 2.78 -11.67
CA ILE A 320 3.89 1.88 -12.77
C ILE A 320 3.67 2.67 -14.07
N GLY A 321 2.88 3.74 -14.02
CA GLY A 321 2.55 4.57 -15.17
C GLY A 321 3.77 5.23 -15.80
N VAL A 322 4.62 5.86 -14.98
CA VAL A 322 5.86 6.52 -15.41
C VAL A 322 6.84 5.50 -16.01
N ALA A 323 7.05 4.35 -15.36
CA ALA A 323 7.92 3.31 -15.88
C ALA A 323 7.43 2.77 -17.24
N ARG A 324 6.11 2.60 -17.40
CA ARG A 324 5.50 2.21 -18.68
C ARG A 324 5.71 3.23 -19.78
N LEU A 325 5.52 4.52 -19.47
CA LEU A 325 5.74 5.61 -20.41
C LEU A 325 7.19 5.64 -20.87
N PHE A 326 8.12 5.50 -19.93
CA PHE A 326 9.55 5.52 -20.21
C PHE A 326 10.00 4.33 -21.06
N ARG A 327 9.46 3.12 -20.81
CA ARG A 327 9.68 1.96 -21.71
C ARG A 327 9.23 2.28 -23.13
N ARG A 328 8.01 2.83 -23.30
CA ARG A 328 7.47 3.17 -24.63
C ARG A 328 8.34 4.20 -25.34
N TYR A 329 8.78 5.23 -24.64
CA TYR A 329 9.68 6.26 -25.19
C TYR A 329 10.98 5.62 -25.70
N ARG A 330 11.64 4.78 -24.90
CA ARG A 330 12.87 4.07 -25.31
C ARG A 330 12.66 3.16 -26.52
N SER A 331 11.55 2.42 -26.56
CA SER A 331 11.23 1.55 -27.69
C SER A 331 10.92 2.35 -28.97
N GLY A 332 10.32 3.53 -28.85
CA GLY A 332 10.05 4.42 -29.98
C GLY A 332 11.32 5.05 -30.55
N SER A 333 12.23 5.52 -29.70
CA SER A 333 13.52 6.09 -30.13
C SER A 333 14.41 5.05 -30.82
N ALA A 334 14.37 3.79 -30.39
CA ALA A 334 15.15 2.72 -31.02
C ALA A 334 14.71 2.41 -32.47
N LEU A 335 13.46 2.71 -32.82
CA LEU A 335 12.93 2.56 -34.18
C LEU A 335 13.26 3.75 -35.09
N GLN A 336 13.73 4.86 -34.52
CA GLN A 336 14.03 6.10 -35.25
C GLN A 336 15.53 6.34 -35.45
N ASP A 337 16.39 5.37 -35.13
CA ASP A 337 17.83 5.48 -35.38
C ASP A 337 18.13 5.04 -36.83
N PRO A 338 18.28 5.97 -37.80
CA PRO A 338 18.46 5.63 -39.22
C PRO A 338 19.76 4.84 -39.46
N GLY A 339 20.72 4.87 -38.54
CA GLY A 339 21.94 4.07 -38.62
C GLY A 339 21.67 2.55 -38.58
N ASN A 340 20.59 2.12 -37.91
CA ASN A 340 20.19 0.71 -37.88
C ASN A 340 19.48 0.27 -39.17
N GLU A 341 18.86 1.19 -39.92
CA GLU A 341 18.28 0.86 -41.23
C GLU A 341 19.38 0.58 -42.26
N GLU A 342 20.48 1.33 -42.26
CA GLU A 342 21.62 1.06 -43.14
C GLU A 342 22.32 -0.27 -42.82
N ASP A 343 22.50 -0.60 -41.53
CA ASP A 343 23.11 -1.87 -41.11
C ASP A 343 22.20 -3.08 -41.37
N HIS A 344 20.88 -2.96 -41.16
CA HIS A 344 19.94 -4.02 -41.55
C HIS A 344 19.85 -4.17 -43.07
N ALA A 345 19.87 -3.07 -43.84
CA ALA A 345 19.92 -3.13 -45.31
C ALA A 345 21.21 -3.76 -45.82
N ARG A 346 22.38 -3.43 -45.23
CA ARG A 346 23.67 -4.05 -45.58
C ARG A 346 23.75 -5.53 -45.20
N SER A 347 23.21 -5.91 -44.04
CA SER A 347 23.17 -7.30 -43.60
C SER A 347 22.21 -8.15 -44.46
N ALA A 348 21.07 -7.59 -44.88
CA ALA A 348 20.16 -8.24 -45.82
C ALA A 348 20.76 -8.35 -47.24
N ALA A 349 21.58 -7.39 -47.66
CA ALA A 349 22.28 -7.43 -48.95
C ALA A 349 23.40 -8.49 -48.97
N THR A 350 24.11 -8.69 -47.87
CA THR A 350 25.19 -9.69 -47.77
C THR A 350 24.66 -11.12 -47.63
N ALA A 351 23.49 -11.33 -47.02
CA ALA A 351 22.88 -12.66 -46.89
C ALA A 351 22.28 -13.22 -48.21
N ARG A 352 22.13 -12.41 -49.26
CA ARG A 352 21.60 -12.83 -50.57
C ARG A 352 22.67 -13.12 -51.62
N ALA A 353 23.96 -13.00 -51.28
CA ALA A 353 25.00 -13.40 -52.21
C ALA A 353 24.98 -14.95 -52.33
N PRO A 354 24.74 -15.52 -53.53
CA PRO A 354 24.80 -16.96 -53.72
C PRO A 354 26.21 -17.46 -53.41
N VAL A 355 26.30 -18.47 -52.57
CA VAL A 355 27.55 -19.20 -52.32
C VAL A 355 27.86 -20.00 -53.60
N PRO A 356 29.07 -19.84 -54.19
CA PRO A 356 29.44 -20.50 -55.43
C PRO A 356 29.52 -22.02 -55.33
#